data_AF-A0A845DGG5-F1
#
_entry.id   AF-A0A845DGG5-F1
#
_cell.length_a   1.000
_cell.length_b   1.000
_cell.length_c   1.000
_cell.angle_alpha   90.00
_cell.angle_beta   90.00
_cell.angle_gamma   90.00
#
_symmetry.space_group_name_H-M   'P 1'
#
loop_
_entity.id
_entity.type
_entity.pdbx_description
1 polymer ?
#
loop_
_entity_poly.entity_id
_entity_poly.type
_entity_poly.pdbx_seq_one_letter_code
_entity_poly.pdbx_strand_id
1 'polypeptide(L)'
;MPDPQNCNSLDEVRSEIDRLDNLLVAIISQRQDYVHAAAGFKRNQEEVHARERQRSMLAARRQWAESEGVDPDLIESLFRKLVDHFIRVELSSLSERNSAELRDTSPQTST
;
A
#
# COMPACT_ATOMS: atom_id res chain seq x y z
N MET A 1 18.40 7.82 17.11
CA MET A 1 18.13 6.46 17.58
C MET A 1 19.36 5.98 18.31
N PRO A 2 19.26 5.38 19.50
CA PRO A 2 20.41 4.70 20.07
C PRO A 2 20.87 3.61 19.09
N ASP A 3 22.17 3.44 18.95
CA ASP A 3 22.74 2.25 18.32
C ASP A 3 22.15 1.02 19.03
N PRO A 4 21.64 -0.01 18.32
CA PRO A 4 21.18 -1.24 18.96
C PRO A 4 22.21 -1.83 19.95
N GLN A 5 23.51 -1.61 19.73
CA GLN A 5 24.59 -2.05 20.62
C GLN A 5 24.66 -1.28 21.95
N ASN A 6 23.98 -0.13 22.06
CA ASN A 6 23.92 0.69 23.27
C ASN A 6 22.71 0.37 24.16
N CYS A 7 21.81 -0.52 23.74
CA CYS A 7 20.72 -1.00 24.58
C CYS A 7 21.27 -1.92 25.70
N ASN A 8 20.94 -1.61 26.95
CA ASN A 8 21.46 -2.31 28.12
C ASN A 8 20.51 -3.40 28.63
N SER A 9 19.31 -3.51 28.06
CA SER A 9 18.31 -4.50 28.43
C SER A 9 17.43 -4.90 27.25
N LEU A 10 16.78 -6.07 27.38
CA LEU A 10 15.78 -6.51 26.40
C LEU A 10 14.58 -5.55 26.31
N ASP A 11 14.24 -4.88 27.41
CA ASP A 11 13.12 -3.94 27.45
C ASP A 11 13.44 -2.65 26.68
N GLU A 12 14.70 -2.18 26.73
CA GLU A 12 15.17 -1.08 25.88
C GLU A 12 15.12 -1.44 24.40
N VAL A 13 15.59 -2.65 24.04
CA VAL A 13 15.53 -3.12 22.64
C VAL A 13 14.08 -3.19 22.14
N ARG A 14 13.17 -3.75 22.94
CA ARG A 14 11.74 -3.85 22.59
C ARG A 14 11.10 -2.48 22.44
N SER A 15 11.42 -1.54 23.33
CA SER A 15 10.90 -0.18 23.25
C SER A 15 11.32 0.52 21.95
N GLU A 16 12.54 0.30 21.48
CA GLU A 16 13.00 0.84 20.20
C GLU A 16 12.36 0.14 18.99
N ILE A 17 12.10 -1.17 19.07
CA ILE A 17 11.32 -1.90 18.05
C ILE A 17 9.89 -1.36 17.98
N ASP A 18 9.20 -1.23 19.11
CA ASP A 18 7.83 -0.69 19.16
C ASP A 18 7.78 0.73 18.58
N ARG A 19 8.79 1.55 18.86
CA ARG A 19 8.90 2.89 18.27
C ARG A 19 9.07 2.83 16.74
N LEU A 20 9.89 1.92 16.23
CA LEU A 20 10.07 1.72 14.79
C LEU A 20 8.79 1.22 14.11
N ASP A 21 8.10 0.28 14.73
CA ASP A 21 6.85 -0.28 14.22
C ASP A 21 5.75 0.79 14.20
N ASN A 22 5.69 1.67 15.21
CA ASN A 22 4.77 2.80 15.20
C ASN A 22 5.05 3.77 14.04
N LEU A 23 6.32 4.06 13.75
CA LEU A 23 6.70 4.86 12.59
C LEU A 23 6.33 4.17 11.27
N LEU A 24 6.52 2.85 11.18
CA LEU A 24 6.15 2.08 10.00
C LEU A 24 4.64 2.15 9.74
N VAL A 25 3.81 2.05 10.79
CA VAL A 25 2.35 2.22 10.69
C VAL A 25 2.00 3.62 10.16
N ALA A 26 2.64 4.68 10.68
CA ALA A 26 2.40 6.05 10.20
C ALA A 26 2.78 6.21 8.72
N ILE A 27 3.90 5.63 8.28
CA ILE A 27 4.34 5.64 6.89
C ILE A 27 3.35 4.88 5.99
N ILE A 28 2.83 3.73 6.44
CA ILE A 28 1.83 2.96 5.71
C ILE A 28 0.53 3.76 5.57
N SER A 29 0.11 4.48 6.62
CA SER A 29 -1.04 5.38 6.57
C SER A 29 -0.85 6.47 5.52
N GLN A 30 0.31 7.14 5.50
CA GLN A 30 0.59 8.15 4.47
C GLN A 30 0.64 7.55 3.07
N ARG A 31 1.22 6.35 2.92
CA ARG A 31 1.24 5.61 1.65
C ARG A 31 -0.19 5.32 1.17
N GLN A 32 -1.11 4.97 2.07
CA GLN A 32 -2.53 4.75 1.74
C GLN A 32 -3.17 6.01 1.15
N ASP A 33 -2.90 7.19 1.71
CA ASP A 33 -3.45 8.45 1.17
C ASP A 33 -3.04 8.69 -0.28
N TYR A 34 -1.78 8.39 -0.62
CA TYR A 34 -1.30 8.45 -2.01
C TYR A 34 -1.96 7.42 -2.92
N VAL A 35 -2.26 6.22 -2.42
CA VAL A 35 -3.02 5.21 -3.18
C VAL A 35 -4.43 5.73 -3.47
N HIS A 36 -5.13 6.28 -2.47
CA HIS A 36 -6.47 6.84 -2.65
C HIS A 36 -6.47 8.00 -3.65
N ALA A 37 -5.50 8.89 -3.57
CA ALA A 37 -5.34 9.95 -4.56
C ALA A 37 -5.10 9.37 -5.98
N ALA A 38 -4.27 8.34 -6.10
CA ALA A 38 -4.02 7.65 -7.37
C ALA A 38 -5.27 6.97 -7.94
N ALA A 39 -6.14 6.43 -7.09
CA ALA A 39 -7.37 5.75 -7.48
C ALA A 39 -8.34 6.66 -8.27
N GLY A 40 -8.33 7.97 -7.97
CA GLY A 40 -9.12 8.97 -8.71
C GLY A 40 -8.76 9.10 -10.18
N PHE A 41 -7.54 8.71 -10.59
CA PHE A 41 -7.10 8.75 -11.98
C PHE A 41 -7.42 7.46 -12.76
N LYS A 42 -7.84 6.40 -12.06
CA LYS A 42 -8.07 5.08 -12.65
C LYS A 42 -9.52 4.90 -13.05
N ARG A 43 -9.73 4.46 -14.29
CA ARG A 43 -11.04 4.37 -14.96
C ARG A 43 -11.58 2.94 -15.08
N ASN A 44 -10.70 1.95 -15.03
CA ASN A 44 -11.07 0.55 -15.23
C ASN A 44 -10.22 -0.39 -14.36
N GLN A 45 -10.59 -1.66 -14.33
CA GLN A 45 -9.90 -2.68 -13.52
C GLN A 45 -8.45 -2.91 -13.97
N GLU A 46 -8.14 -2.77 -15.26
CA GLU A 46 -6.79 -2.94 -15.79
C GLU A 46 -5.84 -1.88 -15.25
N GLU A 47 -6.29 -0.62 -15.21
CA GLU A 47 -5.56 0.51 -14.60
C GLU A 47 -5.42 0.36 -13.08
N VAL A 48 -6.38 -0.30 -12.40
CA VAL A 48 -6.25 -0.64 -10.98
C VAL A 48 -5.19 -1.72 -10.75
N HIS A 49 -5.20 -2.77 -11.56
CA HIS A 49 -4.21 -3.84 -11.45
C HIS A 49 -2.81 -3.39 -11.89
N ALA A 50 -2.66 -2.51 -12.88
CA ALA A 50 -1.39 -1.91 -13.30
C ALA A 50 -0.18 -2.89 -13.26
N ARG A 51 -0.32 -4.08 -13.87
CA ARG A 51 0.60 -5.23 -13.66
C ARG A 51 2.07 -4.89 -13.90
N GLU A 52 2.37 -4.15 -14.95
CA GLU A 52 3.74 -3.71 -15.28
C GLU A 52 4.32 -2.79 -14.19
N ARG A 53 3.51 -1.86 -13.68
CA ARG A 53 3.91 -0.96 -12.58
C ARG A 53 4.19 -1.75 -11.30
N GLN A 54 3.43 -2.79 -11.01
CA GLN A 54 3.65 -3.67 -9.85
C GLN A 54 4.94 -4.47 -10.00
N ARG A 55 5.16 -5.08 -11.17
CA ARG A 55 6.39 -5.85 -11.46
C ARG A 55 7.64 -4.98 -11.28
N SER A 56 7.64 -3.79 -11.90
CA SER A 56 8.73 -2.82 -11.76
C SER A 56 8.92 -2.37 -10.30
N MET A 57 7.83 -2.12 -9.58
CA MET A 57 7.87 -1.77 -8.16
C MET A 57 8.58 -2.82 -7.32
N LEU A 58 8.14 -4.08 -7.45
CA LEU A 58 8.62 -5.19 -6.63
C LEU A 58 10.10 -5.46 -6.90
N ALA A 59 10.51 -5.44 -8.18
CA ALA A 59 11.93 -5.53 -8.54
C ALA A 59 12.79 -4.44 -7.88
N ALA A 60 12.32 -3.18 -7.86
CA ALA A 60 13.02 -2.11 -7.18
C ALA A 60 13.09 -2.31 -5.65
N ARG A 61 12.01 -2.81 -5.02
CA ARG A 61 12.02 -3.11 -3.57
C ARG A 61 12.98 -4.22 -3.21
N ARG A 62 13.11 -5.25 -4.05
CA ARG A 62 14.13 -6.28 -3.88
C ARG A 62 15.53 -5.69 -3.87
N GLN A 63 15.85 -4.83 -4.85
CA GLN A 63 17.15 -4.16 -4.92
C GLN A 63 17.42 -3.29 -3.68
N TRP A 64 16.40 -2.60 -3.16
CA TRP A 64 16.53 -1.82 -1.92
C TRP A 64 16.76 -2.71 -0.70
N ALA A 65 16.12 -3.88 -0.63
CA ALA A 65 16.38 -4.85 0.43
C ALA A 65 17.84 -5.31 0.41
N GLU A 66 18.36 -5.64 -0.78
CA GLU A 66 19.77 -6.05 -0.95
C GLU A 66 20.73 -4.95 -0.49
N SER A 67 20.48 -3.67 -0.84
CA SER A 67 21.34 -2.56 -0.43
C SER A 67 21.34 -2.30 1.08
N GLU A 68 20.24 -2.63 1.76
CA GLU A 68 20.10 -2.50 3.22
C GLU A 68 20.51 -3.78 3.97
N GLY A 69 20.95 -4.83 3.27
CA GLY A 69 21.34 -6.10 3.88
C GLY A 69 20.18 -6.92 4.44
N VAL A 70 18.96 -6.69 3.94
CA VAL A 70 17.74 -7.40 4.33
C VAL A 70 17.38 -8.45 3.27
N ASP A 71 16.79 -9.57 3.70
CA ASP A 71 16.29 -10.61 2.79
C ASP A 71 15.30 -10.02 1.75
N PRO A 72 15.63 -10.07 0.43
CA PRO A 72 14.76 -9.53 -0.61
C PRO A 72 13.42 -10.24 -0.72
N ASP A 73 13.34 -11.52 -0.36
CA ASP A 73 12.10 -12.29 -0.43
C ASP A 73 11.13 -11.86 0.67
N LEU A 74 11.64 -11.55 1.86
CA LEU A 74 10.86 -10.95 2.95
C LEU A 74 10.27 -9.60 2.53
N ILE A 75 11.11 -8.70 2.01
CA ILE A 75 10.67 -7.36 1.60
C ILE A 75 9.66 -7.45 0.46
N GLU A 76 9.90 -8.27 -0.57
CA GLU A 76 8.94 -8.45 -1.64
C GLU A 76 7.60 -8.96 -1.12
N SER A 77 7.59 -9.96 -0.24
CA SER A 77 6.38 -10.53 0.35
C SER A 77 5.55 -9.48 1.09
N LEU A 78 6.19 -8.61 1.88
CA LEU A 78 5.53 -7.52 2.59
C LEU A 78 4.89 -6.52 1.62
N PHE A 79 5.63 -6.08 0.60
CA PHE A 79 5.10 -5.13 -0.37
C PHE A 79 4.01 -5.72 -1.27
N ARG A 80 4.09 -7.01 -1.59
CA ARG A 80 3.04 -7.73 -2.33
C ARG A 80 1.74 -7.76 -1.53
N LYS A 81 1.80 -8.08 -0.24
CA LYS A 81 0.63 -8.02 0.66
C LYS A 81 -0.02 -6.63 0.71
N LEU A 82 0.81 -5.57 0.81
CA LEU A 82 0.31 -4.20 0.78
C LEU A 82 -0.38 -3.89 -0.55
N VAL A 83 0.26 -4.20 -1.68
CA VAL A 83 -0.31 -3.98 -3.02
C VAL A 83 -1.64 -4.72 -3.19
N ASP A 84 -1.68 -6.01 -2.84
CA ASP A 84 -2.89 -6.82 -2.98
C ASP A 84 -4.04 -6.28 -2.12
N HIS A 85 -3.74 -5.79 -0.90
CA HIS A 85 -4.73 -5.12 -0.06
C HIS A 85 -5.32 -3.89 -0.75
N PHE A 86 -4.46 -3.00 -1.24
CA PHE A 86 -4.92 -1.75 -1.85
C PHE A 86 -5.64 -1.94 -3.18
N ILE A 87 -5.25 -2.93 -4.01
CA ILE A 87 -6.01 -3.29 -5.21
C ILE A 87 -7.46 -3.64 -4.83
N ARG A 88 -7.67 -4.46 -3.79
CA ARG A 88 -9.02 -4.85 -3.37
C ARG A 88 -9.86 -3.64 -2.95
N VAL A 89 -9.26 -2.71 -2.21
CA VAL A 89 -9.92 -1.45 -1.82
C VAL A 89 -10.28 -0.64 -3.05
N GLU A 90 -9.33 -0.42 -3.96
CA GLU A 90 -9.53 0.37 -5.18
C GLU A 90 -10.59 -0.24 -6.12
N LEU A 91 -10.62 -1.57 -6.26
CA LEU A 91 -11.65 -2.26 -7.06
C LEU A 91 -13.04 -2.09 -6.47
N SER A 92 -13.18 -2.12 -5.14
CA SER A 92 -14.45 -1.83 -4.46
C SER A 92 -14.92 -0.40 -4.76
N SER A 93 -14.04 0.58 -4.56
CA SER A 93 -14.35 1.99 -4.84
C SER A 93 -14.67 2.25 -6.32
N LEU A 94 -14.01 1.56 -7.26
CA LEU A 94 -14.33 1.65 -8.68
C LEU A 94 -15.73 1.08 -8.99
N SER A 95 -16.08 -0.06 -8.41
CA SER A 95 -17.40 -0.67 -8.56
C SER A 95 -18.52 0.25 -8.05
N GLU A 96 -18.31 0.88 -6.90
CA GLU A 96 -19.26 1.83 -6.30
C GLU A 96 -19.45 3.07 -7.19
N ARG A 97 -18.37 3.66 -7.72
CA ARG A 97 -18.43 4.80 -8.64
C ARG A 97 -19.22 4.47 -9.91
N ASN A 98 -18.88 3.35 -10.56
CA ASN A 98 -19.58 2.91 -11.76
C ASN A 98 -21.09 2.70 -11.49
N SER A 99 -21.42 2.12 -10.33
CA SER A 99 -22.82 1.90 -9.93
C SER A 99 -23.58 3.20 -9.63
N ALA A 100 -22.90 4.25 -9.15
CA ALA A 100 -23.49 5.56 -8.95
C ALA A 100 -23.76 6.28 -10.28
N GLU A 101 -22.81 6.24 -11.22
CA GLU A 101 -22.97 6.82 -12.57
C GLU A 101 -24.14 6.18 -13.36
N LEU A 102 -24.32 4.86 -13.23
CA LEU A 102 -25.45 4.13 -13.85
C LEU A 102 -26.83 4.55 -13.29
N ARG A 103 -26.90 4.95 -12.00
CA ARG A 103 -28.15 5.43 -11.40
C ARG A 103 -28.52 6.83 -11.85
N ASP A 104 -27.53 7.71 -12.01
CA ASP A 104 -27.72 9.12 -12.38
C ASP A 104 -28.06 9.31 -13.87
N THR A 105 -27.78 8.29 -14.71
CA THR A 105 -28.05 8.29 -16.16
C THR A 105 -29.38 7.64 -16.56
N SER A 106 -30.20 7.20 -15.60
CA SER A 106 -31.53 6.65 -15.87
C SER A 106 -32.53 7.75 -16.23
N PRO A 107 -33.29 7.68 -17.34
CA PRO A 107 -34.26 8.72 -17.68
C PRO A 107 -35.36 8.75 -16.63
N GLN A 108 -35.67 9.94 -16.10
CA GLN A 108 -36.90 10.13 -15.34
C GLN A 108 -38.07 9.87 -16.29
N THR A 109 -38.69 8.69 -16.20
CA THR A 109 -39.97 8.41 -16.84
C THR A 109 -41.03 9.24 -16.13
N SER A 110 -41.31 10.44 -16.65
CA SER A 110 -42.44 11.27 -16.22
C SER A 110 -43.75 10.58 -16.59
N THR A 111 -44.62 10.38 -15.59
CA THR A 111 -46.06 10.12 -15.76
C THR A 111 -46.81 11.37 -15.36
#